data_AF-A0A1V5KMT6-F1
#
_entry.id   AF-A0A1V5KMT6-F1
#
_cell.length_a   1.000
_cell.length_b   1.000
_cell.length_c   1.000
_cell.angle_alpha   90.00
_cell.angle_beta   90.00
_cell.angle_gamma   90.00
#
_symmetry.space_group_name_H-M   'P 1'
#
loop_
_entity.id
_entity.type
_entity.pdbx_description
1 polymer ?
#
loop_
_entity_poly.entity_id
_entity_poly.type
_entity_poly.pdbx_seq_one_letter_code
_entity_poly.pdbx_strand_id
1 'polypeptide(L)'
;MELKNIFSESVINTAGGDIELLNAKNKIELSTAGGDLLLQKITGSLKAQTMGGDITLTDVQGESVQISTMGGDIDVEDCRSALQISTHGGDIEADRLLAEANMRTMGGEIQVTNLQAAATAVSMGGDISIEMTLADFSKPHALHAETTGGDIKVILPALLPARILAEVRLSRRSGSRNDIYSDFPLTKSSQDETGRKILRSTGEINGGGDVIELKADGGDITIQKAR
;
A
#
# COMPACT_ATOMS: atom_id res chain seq x y z
N MET A 1 17.66 -21.35 -5.03
CA MET A 1 19.02 -21.05 -4.54
C MET A 1 18.89 -20.48 -3.16
N GLU A 2 19.68 -20.97 -2.21
CA GLU A 2 19.60 -20.56 -0.80
C GLU A 2 20.88 -19.78 -0.44
N LEU A 3 20.72 -18.56 0.03
CA LEU A 3 21.78 -17.63 0.41
C LEU A 3 21.59 -17.23 1.87
N LYS A 4 22.65 -17.37 2.66
CA LYS A 4 22.61 -17.05 4.10
C LYS A 4 23.79 -16.19 4.50
N ASN A 5 23.57 -15.28 5.45
CA ASN A 5 24.62 -14.52 6.12
C ASN A 5 25.46 -13.66 5.15
N ILE A 6 24.78 -12.89 4.31
CA ILE A 6 25.42 -11.98 3.36
C ILE A 6 25.62 -10.61 4.01
N PHE A 7 26.86 -10.27 4.34
CA PHE A 7 27.17 -9.03 5.07
C PHE A 7 27.93 -7.99 4.24
N SER A 8 28.14 -8.24 2.95
CA SER A 8 28.75 -7.30 2.01
C SER A 8 27.71 -6.82 1.00
N GLU A 9 28.00 -5.69 0.35
CA GLU A 9 27.26 -5.31 -0.84
C GLU A 9 27.27 -6.45 -1.85
N SER A 10 26.10 -6.83 -2.35
CA SER A 10 25.95 -8.03 -3.19
C SER A 10 24.93 -7.81 -4.29
N VAL A 11 25.27 -8.28 -5.48
CA VAL A 11 24.37 -8.35 -6.64
C VAL A 11 24.22 -9.81 -7.02
N ILE A 12 22.99 -10.31 -6.99
CA ILE A 12 22.65 -11.71 -7.22
C ILE A 12 21.61 -11.78 -8.33
N ASN A 13 21.92 -12.55 -9.37
CA ASN A 13 21.06 -12.69 -10.53
C ASN A 13 20.86 -14.18 -10.85
N THR A 14 19.66 -14.56 -11.26
CA THR A 14 19.35 -15.90 -11.76
C THR A 14 18.36 -15.82 -12.92
N ALA A 15 18.41 -16.81 -13.81
CA ALA A 15 17.57 -16.84 -15.00
C ALA A 15 16.16 -17.42 -14.75
N GLY A 16 15.80 -17.75 -13.52
CA GLY A 16 14.48 -18.31 -13.19
C GLY A 16 14.44 -19.25 -11.98
N GLY A 17 15.57 -19.51 -11.32
CA GLY A 17 15.53 -20.23 -10.04
C GLY A 17 15.04 -19.32 -8.92
N ASP A 18 14.38 -19.91 -7.92
CA ASP A 18 13.97 -19.20 -6.71
C ASP A 18 15.20 -18.70 -5.94
N ILE A 19 15.07 -17.60 -5.22
CA ILE A 19 16.10 -17.08 -4.33
C ILE A 19 15.52 -16.99 -2.93
N GLU A 20 16.07 -17.78 -2.03
CA GLU A 20 15.87 -17.62 -0.60
C GLU A 20 17.09 -16.89 -0.04
N LEU A 21 16.88 -15.69 0.51
CA LEU A 21 17.92 -14.91 1.16
C LEU A 21 17.55 -14.71 2.63
N LEU A 22 18.38 -15.27 3.52
CA LEU A 22 18.22 -15.15 4.95
C LEU A 22 19.41 -14.41 5.59
N ASN A 23 19.10 -13.43 6.43
CA ASN A 23 20.07 -12.68 7.21
C ASN A 23 21.09 -11.97 6.33
N ALA A 24 20.67 -10.87 5.71
CA ALA A 24 21.54 -10.05 4.88
C ALA A 24 21.70 -8.64 5.46
N LYS A 25 22.85 -8.01 5.20
CA LYS A 25 23.16 -6.66 5.64
C LYS A 25 23.71 -5.80 4.51
N ASN A 26 23.66 -4.49 4.71
CA ASN A 26 24.12 -3.47 3.75
C ASN A 26 23.25 -3.46 2.49
N LYS A 27 23.84 -3.19 1.33
CA LYS A 27 23.13 -3.06 0.07
C LYS A 27 23.03 -4.40 -0.66
N ILE A 28 21.81 -4.85 -0.91
CA ILE A 28 21.53 -6.09 -1.62
C ILE A 28 20.69 -5.79 -2.86
N GLU A 29 21.15 -6.27 -4.02
CA GLU A 29 20.39 -6.25 -5.27
C GLU A 29 20.14 -7.68 -5.76
N LEU A 30 18.87 -8.06 -5.90
CA LEU A 30 18.43 -9.37 -6.35
C LEU A 30 17.61 -9.26 -7.63
N SER A 31 17.88 -10.12 -8.61
CA SER A 31 17.00 -10.27 -9.76
C SER A 31 16.82 -11.74 -10.18
N THR A 32 15.59 -12.09 -10.56
CA THR A 32 15.27 -13.38 -11.18
C THR A 32 14.29 -13.18 -12.35
N ALA A 33 14.37 -14.01 -13.38
CA ALA A 33 13.46 -13.90 -14.52
C ALA A 33 12.10 -14.62 -14.30
N GLY A 34 11.91 -15.34 -13.19
CA GLY A 34 10.66 -16.05 -12.97
C GLY A 34 10.57 -16.90 -11.71
N GLY A 35 11.65 -17.02 -10.93
CA GLY A 35 11.59 -17.69 -9.63
C GLY A 35 11.02 -16.78 -8.55
N ASP A 36 10.66 -17.39 -7.43
CA ASP A 36 10.15 -16.67 -6.26
C ASP A 36 11.31 -16.08 -5.44
N LEU A 37 11.04 -14.99 -4.73
CA LEU A 37 11.99 -14.32 -3.86
C LEU A 37 11.51 -14.39 -2.41
N LEU A 38 12.16 -15.22 -1.59
CA LEU A 38 11.90 -15.31 -0.16
C LEU A 38 13.02 -14.59 0.61
N LEU A 39 12.72 -13.42 1.15
CA LEU A 39 13.70 -12.49 1.70
C LEU A 39 13.42 -12.26 3.18
N GLN A 40 14.34 -12.68 4.06
CA GLN A 40 14.12 -12.65 5.50
C GLN A 40 15.28 -12.01 6.26
N LYS A 41 14.97 -11.18 7.26
CA LYS A 41 15.94 -10.57 8.19
C LYS A 41 16.97 -9.72 7.44
N ILE A 42 16.49 -8.71 6.72
CA ILE A 42 17.33 -7.84 5.91
C ILE A 42 17.59 -6.54 6.68
N THR A 43 18.86 -6.16 6.85
CA THR A 43 19.26 -4.90 7.52
C THR A 43 20.10 -4.03 6.59
N GLY A 44 19.51 -3.00 5.97
CA GLY A 44 20.22 -2.09 5.06
C GLY A 44 19.33 -1.60 3.94
N SER A 45 19.85 -1.61 2.71
CA SER A 45 19.11 -1.24 1.50
C SER A 45 18.85 -2.49 0.66
N LEU A 46 17.60 -2.71 0.27
CA LEU A 46 17.21 -3.86 -0.55
C LEU A 46 16.60 -3.39 -1.86
N LYS A 47 17.06 -3.96 -2.97
CA LYS A 47 16.40 -3.88 -4.27
C LYS A 47 16.17 -5.29 -4.79
N ALA A 48 14.93 -5.71 -4.95
CA ALA A 48 14.61 -7.06 -5.41
C ALA A 48 13.59 -7.03 -6.55
N GLN A 49 13.83 -7.82 -7.59
CA GLN A 49 12.91 -7.90 -8.73
C GLN A 49 12.76 -9.32 -9.26
N THR A 50 11.54 -9.70 -9.59
CA THR A 50 11.23 -10.90 -10.38
C THR A 50 10.31 -10.53 -11.55
N MET A 51 10.23 -11.35 -12.59
CA MET A 51 9.26 -11.10 -13.67
C MET A 51 7.95 -11.84 -13.40
N GLY A 52 8.00 -13.10 -12.98
CA GLY A 52 6.82 -13.95 -12.87
C GLY A 52 6.57 -14.56 -11.50
N GLY A 53 7.56 -14.57 -10.62
CA GLY A 53 7.42 -15.15 -9.29
C GLY A 53 6.84 -14.18 -8.27
N ASP A 54 6.57 -14.72 -7.10
CA ASP A 54 6.09 -13.98 -5.94
C ASP A 54 7.28 -13.44 -5.13
N ILE A 55 7.04 -12.38 -4.36
CA ILE A 55 8.04 -11.79 -3.46
C ILE A 55 7.48 -11.81 -2.04
N THR A 56 8.09 -12.60 -1.17
CA THR A 56 7.80 -12.57 0.27
C THR A 56 8.97 -11.89 1.00
N LEU A 57 8.66 -10.86 1.77
CA LEU A 57 9.63 -10.06 2.52
C LEU A 57 9.26 -10.02 4.00
N THR A 58 10.12 -10.55 4.88
CA THR A 58 9.86 -10.62 6.33
C THR A 58 11.00 -10.02 7.14
N ASP A 59 10.66 -9.20 8.14
CA ASP A 59 11.57 -8.56 9.10
C ASP A 59 12.69 -7.76 8.41
N VAL A 60 12.35 -6.54 8.01
CA VAL A 60 13.25 -5.64 7.31
C VAL A 60 13.42 -4.33 8.03
N GLN A 61 14.66 -3.88 8.10
CA GLN A 61 15.05 -2.63 8.72
C GLN A 61 16.24 -2.02 7.97
N GLY A 62 16.49 -0.72 8.16
CA GLY A 62 17.55 -0.01 7.47
C GLY A 62 17.02 1.20 6.71
N GLU A 63 17.62 1.46 5.54
CA GLU A 63 17.44 2.73 4.84
C GLU A 63 16.21 2.69 3.91
N SER A 64 16.17 1.70 3.01
CA SER A 64 15.13 1.63 1.99
C SER A 64 14.97 0.22 1.41
N VAL A 65 13.76 -0.06 0.95
CA VAL A 65 13.38 -1.30 0.30
C VAL A 65 12.63 -0.97 -0.98
N GLN A 66 13.08 -1.53 -2.09
CA GLN A 66 12.41 -1.47 -3.38
C GLN A 66 12.19 -2.89 -3.89
N ILE A 67 10.93 -3.29 -4.02
CA ILE A 67 10.56 -4.63 -4.52
C ILE A 67 9.55 -4.52 -5.66
N SER A 68 9.73 -5.35 -6.68
CA SER A 68 8.82 -5.34 -7.84
C SER A 68 8.71 -6.68 -8.56
N THR A 69 7.50 -7.04 -8.99
CA THR A 69 7.22 -8.17 -9.89
C THR A 69 6.34 -7.74 -11.06
N MET A 70 6.25 -8.51 -12.15
CA MET A 70 5.26 -8.24 -13.20
C MET A 70 3.97 -9.03 -12.99
N GLY A 71 4.08 -10.32 -12.65
CA GLY A 71 2.93 -11.22 -12.59
C GLY A 71 2.55 -11.71 -11.20
N GLY A 72 3.50 -11.77 -10.27
CA GLY A 72 3.28 -12.38 -8.96
C GLY A 72 2.71 -11.44 -7.91
N ASP A 73 2.43 -12.03 -6.77
CA ASP A 73 1.97 -11.35 -5.56
C ASP A 73 3.18 -10.87 -4.74
N ILE A 74 2.94 -9.87 -3.89
CA ILE A 74 3.96 -9.34 -3.00
C ILE A 74 3.42 -9.31 -1.57
N ASP A 75 4.06 -10.09 -0.71
CA ASP A 75 3.79 -10.17 0.73
C ASP A 75 4.89 -9.48 1.52
N VAL A 76 4.55 -8.55 2.39
CA VAL A 76 5.51 -7.87 3.28
C VAL A 76 5.05 -7.95 4.73
N GLU A 77 5.91 -8.45 5.61
CA GLU A 77 5.68 -8.50 7.06
C GLU A 77 6.83 -7.83 7.81
N ASP A 78 6.51 -6.99 8.81
CA ASP A 78 7.48 -6.33 9.69
C ASP A 78 8.51 -5.45 8.95
N CYS A 79 8.03 -4.44 8.23
CA CYS A 79 8.92 -3.49 7.54
C CYS A 79 9.08 -2.19 8.33
N ARG A 80 10.33 -1.90 8.73
CA ARG A 80 10.74 -0.69 9.45
C ARG A 80 11.55 0.28 8.58
N SER A 81 11.59 0.05 7.27
CA SER A 81 12.32 0.85 6.28
C SER A 81 11.34 1.53 5.33
N ALA A 82 11.76 2.63 4.69
CA ALA A 82 10.98 3.21 3.60
C ALA A 82 10.79 2.17 2.49
N LEU A 83 9.55 1.97 2.06
CA LEU A 83 9.14 0.83 1.25
C LEU A 83 8.52 1.29 -0.07
N GLN A 84 9.02 0.75 -1.18
CA GLN A 84 8.46 0.93 -2.51
C GLN A 84 8.15 -0.43 -3.12
N ILE A 85 6.85 -0.67 -3.38
CA ILE A 85 6.31 -1.91 -3.94
C ILE A 85 5.63 -1.61 -5.26
N SER A 86 5.89 -2.43 -6.28
CA SER A 86 5.07 -2.42 -7.49
C SER A 86 4.88 -3.81 -8.09
N THR A 87 3.64 -4.18 -8.39
CA THR A 87 3.29 -5.34 -9.23
C THR A 87 2.41 -4.91 -10.41
N HIS A 88 2.32 -5.72 -11.46
CA HIS A 88 1.40 -5.44 -12.58
C HIS A 88 0.14 -6.29 -12.45
N GLY A 89 0.29 -7.60 -12.26
CA GLY A 89 -0.81 -8.56 -12.25
C GLY A 89 -1.31 -8.98 -10.88
N GLY A 90 -0.43 -9.01 -9.87
CA GLY A 90 -0.73 -9.59 -8.57
C GLY A 90 -1.23 -8.61 -7.52
N ASP A 91 -1.50 -9.18 -6.36
CA ASP A 91 -1.95 -8.50 -5.15
C ASP A 91 -0.75 -8.03 -4.32
N ILE A 92 -0.98 -7.03 -3.46
CA ILE A 92 -0.01 -6.57 -2.47
C ILE A 92 -0.63 -6.75 -1.09
N GLU A 93 -0.08 -7.67 -0.30
CA GLU A 93 -0.43 -7.81 1.11
C GLU A 93 0.74 -7.30 1.98
N ALA A 94 0.41 -6.44 2.94
CA ALA A 94 1.40 -5.92 3.88
C ALA A 94 0.88 -5.93 5.32
N ASP A 95 1.71 -6.35 6.25
CA ASP A 95 1.47 -6.30 7.68
C ASP A 95 2.62 -5.61 8.43
N ARG A 96 2.25 -4.81 9.43
CA ARG A 96 3.17 -4.08 10.33
C ARG A 96 4.19 -3.24 9.55
N LEU A 97 3.70 -2.18 8.92
CA LEU A 97 4.52 -1.16 8.25
C LEU A 97 4.77 0.03 9.19
N LEU A 98 6.02 0.22 9.63
CA LEU A 98 6.41 1.24 10.61
C LEU A 98 7.08 2.48 10.00
N ALA A 99 7.30 2.47 8.68
CA ALA A 99 7.89 3.55 7.90
C ALA A 99 7.08 3.80 6.62
N GLU A 100 7.40 4.88 5.91
CA GLU A 100 6.65 5.31 4.72
C GLU A 100 6.58 4.19 3.66
N ALA A 101 5.38 3.96 3.11
CA ALA A 101 5.14 2.91 2.12
C ALA A 101 4.46 3.44 0.85
N ASN A 102 4.99 3.09 -0.31
CA ASN A 102 4.41 3.40 -1.63
C ASN A 102 4.14 2.07 -2.35
N MET A 103 2.87 1.74 -2.52
CA MET A 103 2.40 0.46 -3.02
C MET A 103 1.55 0.67 -4.27
N ARG A 104 1.86 -0.04 -5.35
CA ARG A 104 1.17 0.12 -6.63
C ARG A 104 0.92 -1.22 -7.31
N THR A 105 -0.31 -1.45 -7.75
CA THR A 105 -0.66 -2.57 -8.64
C THR A 105 -1.54 -2.10 -9.79
N MET A 106 -1.52 -2.81 -10.92
CA MET A 106 -2.41 -2.50 -12.04
C MET A 106 -3.66 -3.38 -12.01
N GLY A 107 -3.52 -4.66 -11.69
CA GLY A 107 -4.62 -5.63 -11.72
C GLY A 107 -5.17 -6.05 -10.36
N GLY A 108 -4.33 -6.05 -9.32
CA GLY A 108 -4.66 -6.69 -8.04
C GLY A 108 -5.21 -5.76 -6.97
N GLU A 109 -5.43 -6.35 -5.81
CA GLU A 109 -5.86 -5.69 -4.58
C GLU A 109 -4.64 -5.20 -3.77
N ILE A 110 -4.85 -4.18 -2.93
CA ILE A 110 -3.85 -3.74 -1.95
C ILE A 110 -4.47 -3.88 -0.56
N GLN A 111 -3.93 -4.80 0.23
CA GLN A 111 -4.32 -5.01 1.62
C GLN A 111 -3.17 -4.64 2.54
N VAL A 112 -3.42 -3.69 3.45
CA VAL A 112 -2.45 -3.27 4.47
C VAL A 112 -3.08 -3.40 5.84
N THR A 113 -2.47 -4.20 6.69
CA THR A 113 -2.82 -4.32 8.10
C THR A 113 -1.71 -3.72 8.96
N ASN A 114 -2.09 -3.18 10.12
CA ASN A 114 -1.15 -2.57 11.07
C ASN A 114 -0.23 -1.48 10.48
N LEU A 115 -0.78 -0.56 9.68
CA LEU A 115 -0.04 0.60 9.18
C LEU A 115 0.21 1.62 10.30
N GLN A 116 1.47 1.96 10.56
CA GLN A 116 1.88 2.91 11.61
C GLN A 116 2.63 4.14 11.07
N ALA A 117 2.56 4.40 9.77
CA ALA A 117 3.25 5.49 9.09
C ALA A 117 2.42 6.03 7.91
N ALA A 118 2.96 7.04 7.22
CA ALA A 118 2.37 7.53 5.97
C ALA A 118 2.40 6.47 4.87
N ALA A 119 1.39 6.47 4.00
CA ALA A 119 1.32 5.52 2.88
C ALA A 119 0.67 6.10 1.63
N THR A 120 1.08 5.58 0.49
CA THR A 120 0.42 5.75 -0.81
C THR A 120 0.09 4.38 -1.37
N ALA A 121 -1.18 4.10 -1.63
CA ALA A 121 -1.67 2.87 -2.24
C ALA A 121 -2.44 3.21 -3.51
N VAL A 122 -2.05 2.63 -4.65
CA VAL A 122 -2.73 2.85 -5.92
C VAL A 122 -2.96 1.53 -6.63
N SER A 123 -4.23 1.19 -6.89
CA SER A 123 -4.62 0.05 -7.73
C SER A 123 -5.40 0.54 -8.93
N MET A 124 -5.20 0.00 -10.13
CA MET A 124 -6.11 0.32 -11.25
C MET A 124 -7.31 -0.61 -11.32
N GLY A 125 -7.15 -1.87 -10.93
CA GLY A 125 -8.16 -2.92 -11.14
C GLY A 125 -8.89 -3.38 -9.88
N GLY A 126 -8.25 -3.28 -8.71
CA GLY A 126 -8.72 -3.93 -7.49
C GLY A 126 -9.05 -2.98 -6.34
N ASP A 127 -9.48 -3.60 -5.25
CA ASP A 127 -9.86 -2.95 -4.00
C ASP A 127 -8.62 -2.52 -3.21
N ILE A 128 -8.79 -1.50 -2.36
CA ILE A 128 -7.77 -1.05 -1.43
C ILE A 128 -8.33 -1.11 -0.02
N SER A 129 -7.74 -1.95 0.84
CA SER A 129 -8.11 -2.07 2.25
C SER A 129 -6.92 -1.72 3.14
N ILE A 130 -7.02 -0.67 3.95
CA ILE A 130 -5.93 -0.19 4.80
C ILE A 130 -6.42 -0.01 6.24
N GLU A 131 -5.77 -0.70 7.18
CA GLU A 131 -5.96 -0.51 8.62
C GLU A 131 -4.77 0.23 9.24
N MET A 132 -5.03 1.45 9.72
CA MET A 132 -4.07 2.25 10.46
C MET A 132 -4.15 1.95 11.95
N THR A 133 -3.00 1.68 12.58
CA THR A 133 -2.90 1.30 14.01
C THR A 133 -1.91 2.16 14.80
N LEU A 134 -1.39 3.23 14.20
CA LEU A 134 -0.53 4.19 14.90
C LEU A 134 -1.22 4.72 16.18
N ALA A 135 -0.46 4.73 17.26
CA ALA A 135 -0.82 5.37 18.53
C ALA A 135 -0.03 6.68 18.74
N ASP A 136 1.07 6.84 18.01
CA ASP A 136 1.92 8.03 18.04
C ASP A 136 1.66 8.89 16.80
N PHE A 137 0.95 10.00 17.02
CA PHE A 137 0.62 10.97 15.97
C PHE A 137 1.68 12.08 15.82
N SER A 138 2.86 11.95 16.44
CA SER A 138 3.95 12.93 16.26
C SER A 138 4.69 12.77 14.93
N LYS A 139 4.57 11.60 14.29
CA LYS A 139 5.17 11.31 12.99
C LYS A 139 4.16 11.54 11.86
N PRO A 140 4.63 11.83 10.63
CA PRO A 140 3.75 11.93 9.47
C PRO A 140 2.98 10.63 9.24
N HIS A 141 1.68 10.78 8.99
CA HIS A 141 0.73 9.70 8.81
C HIS A 141 -0.29 10.04 7.71
N ALA A 142 0.13 10.82 6.73
CA ALA A 142 -0.65 11.09 5.52
C ALA A 142 -0.96 9.79 4.79
N LEU A 143 -2.17 9.67 4.25
CA LEU A 143 -2.61 8.50 3.51
C LEU A 143 -3.17 8.95 2.17
N HIS A 144 -2.65 8.37 1.08
CA HIS A 144 -3.24 8.48 -0.26
C HIS A 144 -3.69 7.10 -0.72
N ALA A 145 -4.97 6.90 -0.96
CA ALA A 145 -5.50 5.68 -1.56
C ALA A 145 -6.28 6.02 -2.83
N GLU A 146 -5.94 5.36 -3.94
CA GLU A 146 -6.59 5.61 -5.22
C GLU A 146 -6.88 4.33 -6.00
N THR A 147 -8.14 4.14 -6.41
CA THR A 147 -8.55 3.03 -7.28
C THR A 147 -9.39 3.50 -8.48
N THR A 148 -9.32 2.76 -9.59
CA THR A 148 -10.19 3.00 -10.76
C THR A 148 -11.30 1.96 -10.84
N GLY A 149 -11.02 0.69 -10.52
CA GLY A 149 -11.94 -0.43 -10.71
C GLY A 149 -12.62 -0.95 -9.44
N GLY A 150 -12.10 -0.61 -8.26
CA GLY A 150 -12.51 -1.22 -6.99
C GLY A 150 -13.09 -0.26 -5.95
N ASP A 151 -13.26 -0.79 -4.76
CA ASP A 151 -13.69 -0.09 -3.55
C ASP A 151 -12.47 0.33 -2.71
N ILE A 152 -12.63 1.38 -1.89
CA ILE A 152 -11.64 1.76 -0.89
C ILE A 152 -12.23 1.59 0.49
N LYS A 153 -11.58 0.79 1.33
CA LYS A 153 -11.89 0.66 2.75
C LYS A 153 -10.70 1.12 3.58
N VAL A 154 -10.93 2.07 4.47
CA VAL A 154 -9.92 2.49 5.45
C VAL A 154 -10.47 2.39 6.86
N ILE A 155 -9.65 1.87 7.77
CA ILE A 155 -9.92 1.84 9.21
C ILE A 155 -8.91 2.77 9.87
N LEU A 156 -9.42 3.82 10.53
CA LEU A 156 -8.60 4.87 11.13
C LEU A 156 -8.70 4.85 12.66
N PRO A 157 -7.61 5.11 13.41
CA PRO A 157 -7.67 5.28 14.86
C PRO A 157 -8.66 6.38 15.24
N ALA A 158 -9.47 6.15 16.29
CA ALA A 158 -10.51 7.09 16.71
C ALA A 158 -9.96 8.49 17.07
N LEU A 159 -8.73 8.54 17.58
CA LEU A 159 -8.04 9.75 18.01
C LEU A 159 -7.11 10.35 16.94
N LEU A 160 -7.05 9.79 15.73
CA LEU A 160 -6.17 10.27 14.66
C LEU A 160 -6.50 11.74 14.32
N PRO A 161 -5.56 12.69 14.46
CA PRO A 161 -5.70 14.05 13.98
C PRO A 161 -5.48 14.07 12.47
N ALA A 162 -6.52 14.34 11.67
CA ALA A 162 -6.37 14.38 10.22
C ALA A 162 -7.44 15.21 9.52
N ARG A 163 -7.16 15.57 8.26
CA ARG A 163 -8.16 16.08 7.32
C ARG A 163 -8.50 15.01 6.29
N ILE A 164 -9.75 14.57 6.28
CA ILE A 164 -10.25 13.56 5.34
C ILE A 164 -10.78 14.25 4.09
N LEU A 165 -10.32 13.79 2.93
CA LEU A 165 -10.76 14.17 1.59
C LEU A 165 -11.11 12.90 0.80
N ALA A 166 -12.39 12.56 0.73
CA ALA A 166 -12.86 11.41 -0.05
C ALA A 166 -13.60 11.86 -1.31
N GLU A 167 -13.26 11.28 -2.46
CA GLU A 167 -13.87 11.58 -3.75
C GLU A 167 -14.22 10.29 -4.51
N VAL A 168 -15.48 10.15 -4.93
CA VAL A 168 -15.92 9.11 -5.85
C VAL A 168 -16.39 9.74 -7.15
N ARG A 169 -15.80 9.34 -8.28
CA ARG A 169 -16.20 9.77 -9.62
C ARG A 169 -17.11 8.72 -10.24
N LEU A 170 -18.28 9.15 -10.67
CA LEU A 170 -19.32 8.28 -11.20
C LEU A 170 -19.49 8.49 -12.70
N SER A 171 -19.40 7.39 -13.44
CA SER A 171 -19.78 7.33 -14.84
C SER A 171 -21.31 7.31 -14.97
N ARG A 172 -21.89 8.25 -15.74
CA ARG A 172 -23.35 8.35 -15.98
C ARG A 172 -24.01 7.09 -16.58
N ARG A 173 -23.21 6.16 -17.10
CA ARG A 173 -23.68 4.87 -17.67
C ARG A 173 -23.77 3.74 -16.65
N SER A 174 -23.19 3.92 -15.46
CA SER A 174 -23.26 2.91 -14.40
C SER A 174 -24.54 3.13 -13.59
N GLY A 175 -25.40 2.12 -13.54
CA GLY A 175 -26.57 2.10 -12.65
C GLY A 175 -26.22 1.84 -11.18
N SER A 176 -24.92 1.67 -10.87
CA SER A 176 -24.44 1.37 -9.53
C SER A 176 -24.62 2.57 -8.59
N ARG A 177 -25.23 2.31 -7.42
CA ARG A 177 -25.39 3.27 -6.33
C ARG A 177 -24.10 3.31 -5.50
N ASN A 178 -23.09 3.94 -6.05
CA ASN A 178 -21.86 4.17 -5.33
C ASN A 178 -22.02 5.36 -4.36
N ASP A 179 -21.46 5.28 -3.16
CA ASP A 179 -21.49 6.34 -2.14
C ASP A 179 -20.20 6.32 -1.28
N ILE A 180 -20.08 7.31 -0.41
CA ILE A 180 -19.03 7.43 0.59
C ILE A 180 -19.65 7.20 1.97
N TYR A 181 -19.23 6.17 2.68
CA TYR A 181 -19.67 5.85 4.03
C TYR A 181 -18.59 6.25 5.04
N SER A 182 -18.96 6.91 6.14
CA SER A 182 -18.00 7.30 7.17
C SER A 182 -18.58 7.25 8.57
N ASP A 183 -17.82 6.68 9.51
CA ASP A 183 -18.08 6.74 10.95
C ASP A 183 -17.65 8.09 11.58
N PHE A 184 -17.01 8.95 10.80
CA PHE A 184 -16.61 10.30 11.18
C PHE A 184 -17.62 11.33 10.61
N PRO A 185 -17.84 12.46 11.30
CA PRO A 185 -18.78 13.47 10.86
C PRO A 185 -18.21 14.26 9.66
N LEU A 186 -18.39 13.74 8.45
CA LEU A 186 -17.95 14.38 7.21
C LEU A 186 -19.10 15.16 6.56
N THR A 187 -18.75 16.27 5.91
CA THR A 187 -19.67 17.06 5.08
C THR A 187 -19.71 16.45 3.68
N LYS A 188 -20.86 15.88 3.31
CA LYS A 188 -21.11 15.37 1.96
C LYS A 188 -21.50 16.50 1.01
N SER A 189 -20.95 16.48 -0.20
CA SER A 189 -21.36 17.32 -1.31
C SER A 189 -21.33 16.53 -2.62
N SER A 190 -22.14 16.94 -3.60
CA SER A 190 -22.13 16.35 -4.93
C SER A 190 -22.09 17.45 -5.98
N GLN A 191 -21.24 17.30 -6.98
CA GLN A 191 -21.13 18.22 -8.10
C GLN A 191 -21.16 17.46 -9.42
N ASP A 192 -21.73 18.07 -10.45
CA ASP A 192 -21.69 17.54 -11.82
C ASP A 192 -20.59 18.29 -12.59
N GLU A 193 -19.49 17.62 -12.91
CA GLU A 193 -18.37 18.19 -13.67
C GLU A 193 -18.17 17.40 -14.97
N THR A 194 -18.11 18.09 -16.11
CA THR A 194 -17.76 17.49 -17.42
C THR A 194 -18.58 16.26 -17.83
N GLY A 195 -19.81 16.14 -17.32
CA GLY A 195 -20.66 14.98 -17.61
C GLY A 195 -20.43 13.77 -16.71
N ARG A 196 -19.62 13.88 -15.66
CA ARG A 196 -19.49 12.91 -14.57
C ARG A 196 -20.08 13.50 -13.28
N LYS A 197 -20.69 12.65 -12.46
CA LYS A 197 -21.14 13.04 -11.12
C LYS A 197 -20.01 12.75 -10.15
N ILE A 198 -19.60 13.74 -9.38
CA ILE A 198 -18.52 13.61 -8.39
C ILE A 198 -19.15 13.72 -7.00
N LEU A 199 -19.00 12.68 -6.20
CA LEU A 199 -19.33 12.69 -4.78
C LEU A 199 -18.09 13.06 -4.00
N ARG A 200 -18.19 14.03 -3.09
CA ARG A 200 -17.11 14.44 -2.19
C ARG A 200 -17.57 14.38 -0.75
N SER A 201 -16.75 13.84 0.13
CA SER A 201 -16.93 13.95 1.58
C SER A 201 -15.67 14.49 2.20
N THR A 202 -15.80 15.61 2.92
CA THR A 202 -14.65 16.27 3.55
C THR A 202 -14.92 16.57 5.02
N GLY A 203 -13.88 16.54 5.84
CA GLY A 203 -13.98 16.88 7.26
C GLY A 203 -12.64 16.84 7.96
N GLU A 204 -12.54 17.58 9.05
CA GLU A 204 -11.40 17.52 9.97
C GLU A 204 -11.77 16.66 11.18
N ILE A 205 -10.87 15.77 11.56
CA ILE A 205 -11.00 14.90 12.73
C ILE A 205 -9.90 15.25 13.73
N ASN A 206 -10.23 15.24 15.02
CA ASN A 206 -9.32 15.48 16.15
C ASN A 206 -8.39 16.71 16.01
N GLY A 207 -8.89 17.81 15.44
CA GLY A 207 -8.12 19.06 15.28
C GLY A 207 -7.44 19.24 13.93
N GLY A 208 -7.72 18.37 12.95
CA GLY A 208 -7.09 18.39 11.63
C GLY A 208 -5.71 17.75 11.66
N GLY A 209 -4.84 18.08 10.70
CA GLY A 209 -3.49 17.51 10.61
C GLY A 209 -3.15 17.05 9.20
N ASP A 210 -2.45 15.93 9.11
CA ASP A 210 -2.11 15.32 7.81
C ASP A 210 -3.38 14.94 7.04
N VAL A 211 -3.21 14.82 5.72
CA VAL A 211 -4.31 14.57 4.80
C VAL A 211 -4.50 13.06 4.62
N ILE A 212 -5.75 12.63 4.72
CA ILE A 212 -6.23 11.31 4.31
C ILE A 212 -7.02 11.52 3.01
N GLU A 213 -6.37 11.31 1.87
CA GLU A 213 -6.94 11.48 0.54
C GLU A 213 -7.34 10.11 -0.03
N LEU A 214 -8.63 9.96 -0.36
CA LEU A 214 -9.21 8.73 -0.90
C LEU A 214 -9.92 9.05 -2.21
N LYS A 215 -9.56 8.35 -3.29
CA LYS A 215 -10.11 8.60 -4.63
C LYS A 215 -10.52 7.31 -5.32
N ALA A 216 -11.77 7.21 -5.74
CA ALA A 216 -12.25 6.08 -6.52
C ALA A 216 -12.93 6.55 -7.83
N ASP A 217 -12.60 5.98 -8.99
CA ASP A 217 -13.31 6.22 -10.28
C ASP A 217 -14.37 5.13 -10.55
N GLY A 218 -15.21 4.91 -9.55
CA GLY A 218 -16.01 3.70 -9.40
C GLY A 218 -16.08 3.33 -7.93
N GLY A 219 -16.69 2.20 -7.61
CA GLY A 219 -16.78 1.67 -6.26
C GLY A 219 -17.36 2.57 -5.16
N ASP A 220 -17.37 2.03 -3.95
CA ASP A 220 -17.67 2.71 -2.70
C ASP A 220 -16.39 3.11 -1.96
N ILE A 221 -16.47 4.19 -1.18
CA ILE A 221 -15.43 4.52 -0.20
C ILE A 221 -16.02 4.33 1.20
N THR A 222 -15.39 3.48 2.01
CA THR A 222 -15.80 3.21 3.39
C THR A 222 -14.71 3.63 4.37
N ILE A 223 -15.04 4.53 5.28
CA ILE A 223 -14.13 5.08 6.29
C ILE A 223 -14.64 4.68 7.67
N GLN A 224 -14.01 3.69 8.27
CA GLN A 224 -14.40 3.14 9.56
C GLN A 224 -13.54 3.70 10.69
N LYS A 225 -14.16 3.83 11.85
CA LYS A 225 -13.46 4.14 13.09
C LYS A 225 -12.99 2.84 13.75
N ALA A 226 -11.70 2.73 14.04
CA ALA A 226 -11.17 1.63 14.85
C ALA A 226 -11.86 1.63 16.23
N ARG A 227 -12.15 0.44 16.75
CA ARG A 227 -12.82 0.27 18.04
C ARG A 227 -11.87 0.46 19.22
#